data_AF-A0A5C3M0V9-F1
#
_entry.id   AF-A0A5C3M0V9-F1
#
_cell.length_a   1.000
_cell.length_b   1.000
_cell.length_c   1.000
_cell.angle_alpha   90.00
_cell.angle_beta   90.00
_cell.angle_gamma   90.00
#
_symmetry.space_group_name_H-M   'P 1'
#
loop_
_entity.id
_entity.type
_entity.pdbx_description
1 polymer ?
#
loop_
_entity_poly.entity_id
_entity_poly.type
_entity_poly.pdbx_seq_one_letter_code
_entity_poly.pdbx_strand_id
1 'polypeptide(L)'
;MRPPSPTGTELADPDIDHLNKHLASKGIKVIDYAYQPRLRPLPNEIFDQRRGIAEYEWHIAHNPRKRAVPGKTLRRLLDLKWITPEEMNARCAPHDFANLQEHDSRPHHPWVPAYADVTPPDACARALHLAIWTPLIASRDRFQTDAENALRVFERQRAEEQEIILRMLGQRASDEEMVAALKGKRSHDRVEAGSQEKAERSGAKRARLSPSSQPEYTGYPLVHPKQYPAPASDYDPVLYPEAASAIESQSQGRPQSQGRSSPHRSDTPPLGGTDTPPLRDSPPPPELRRGLKRTLSRTQTFTQL
;
A
#
# COMPACT_ATOMS: atom_id res chain seq x y z
N MET A 1 26.50 -21.86 27.59
CA MET A 1 25.82 -20.75 28.29
C MET A 1 25.94 -19.51 27.41
N ARG A 2 24.83 -18.90 26.98
CA ARG A 2 24.87 -17.65 26.19
C ARG A 2 24.99 -16.46 27.14
N PRO A 3 25.87 -15.48 26.87
CA PRO A 3 25.91 -14.26 27.66
C PRO A 3 24.56 -13.52 27.54
N PRO A 4 24.06 -12.92 28.63
CA PRO A 4 22.86 -12.10 28.58
C PRO A 4 23.09 -10.95 27.59
N SER A 5 22.10 -10.70 26.74
CA SER A 5 22.11 -9.56 25.80
C SER A 5 22.44 -8.28 26.57
N PRO A 6 23.35 -7.43 26.06
CA PRO A 6 23.62 -6.14 26.67
C PRO A 6 22.29 -5.36 26.80
N THR A 7 22.14 -4.76 27.98
CA THR A 7 20.97 -4.03 28.45
C THR A 7 20.42 -3.10 27.39
N GLY A 8 19.10 -3.09 27.19
CA GLY A 8 18.43 -2.18 26.26
C GLY A 8 18.77 -0.74 26.61
N THR A 9 19.62 -0.12 25.80
CA THR A 9 19.86 1.32 25.84
C THR A 9 18.64 2.02 25.27
N GLU A 10 17.60 2.14 26.09
CA GLU A 10 16.58 3.16 25.92
C GLU A 10 17.26 4.52 26.15
N LEU A 11 17.99 4.99 25.14
CA LEU A 11 18.42 6.38 25.06
C LEU A 11 17.13 7.18 24.96
N ALA A 12 16.79 7.89 26.03
CA ALA A 12 15.68 8.82 26.02
C ALA A 12 15.91 9.80 24.87
N ASP A 13 15.04 9.75 23.86
CA ASP A 13 15.13 10.68 22.75
C ASP A 13 15.04 12.11 23.31
N PRO A 14 16.01 12.98 22.97
CA PRO A 14 16.01 14.34 23.47
C PRO A 14 14.76 15.06 22.98
N ASP A 15 14.23 15.93 23.85
CA ASP A 15 13.09 16.79 23.51
C ASP A 15 13.35 17.55 22.19
N ILE A 16 12.34 17.57 21.32
CA ILE A 16 12.41 18.18 19.98
C ILE A 16 12.85 19.65 20.09
N ASP A 17 12.37 20.35 21.14
CA ASP A 17 12.75 21.74 21.41
C ASP A 17 14.24 21.90 21.75
N HIS A 18 14.80 20.93 22.47
CA HIS A 18 16.23 20.92 22.79
C HIS A 18 17.07 20.68 21.53
N LEU A 19 16.63 19.74 20.68
CA LEU A 19 17.28 19.47 19.40
C LEU A 19 17.25 20.71 18.49
N ASN A 20 16.11 21.38 18.40
CA ASN A 20 15.94 22.60 17.60
C ASN A 20 16.83 23.75 18.09
N LYS A 21 16.93 23.96 19.41
CA LYS A 21 17.83 24.97 19.99
C LYS A 21 19.30 24.66 19.71
N HIS A 22 19.70 23.39 19.80
CA HIS A 22 21.08 22.96 19.52
C HIS A 22 21.45 23.08 18.05
N LEU A 23 20.51 22.80 17.15
CA LEU A 23 20.70 23.00 15.71
C LEU A 23 20.79 24.51 15.39
N ALA A 24 19.92 25.31 16.01
CA ALA A 24 19.94 26.76 15.85
C ALA A 24 21.25 27.39 16.34
N SER A 25 21.82 26.94 17.47
CA SER A 25 23.10 27.43 17.98
C SER A 25 24.28 27.13 17.05
N LYS A 26 24.16 26.09 16.23
CA LYS A 26 25.12 25.75 15.15
C LYS A 26 24.86 26.50 13.84
N GLY A 27 23.89 27.42 13.81
CA GLY A 27 23.48 28.13 12.59
C GLY A 27 22.72 27.24 11.59
N ILE A 28 22.28 26.05 12.01
CA ILE A 28 21.49 25.14 11.17
C ILE A 28 20.03 25.56 11.29
N LYS A 29 19.46 26.05 10.18
CA LYS A 29 18.04 26.41 10.10
C LYS A 29 17.21 25.13 10.02
N VAL A 30 16.49 24.82 11.09
CA VAL A 30 15.45 23.79 11.06
C VAL A 30 14.24 24.38 10.35
N ILE A 31 13.98 23.92 9.14
CA ILE A 31 12.76 24.25 8.40
C ILE A 31 11.78 23.13 8.66
N ASP A 32 10.69 23.46 9.35
CA ASP A 32 9.58 22.54 9.50
C ASP A 32 8.79 22.50 8.18
N TYR A 33 9.14 21.53 7.34
CA TYR A 33 8.43 21.27 6.08
C TYR A 33 7.00 20.76 6.31
N ALA A 34 6.64 20.33 7.53
CA ALA A 34 5.27 19.89 7.83
C ALA A 34 4.32 21.08 8.05
N TYR A 35 4.83 22.23 8.52
CA TYR A 35 3.99 23.38 8.90
C TYR A 35 4.15 24.64 8.06
N GLN A 36 5.10 24.71 7.13
CA GLN A 36 5.14 25.86 6.23
C GLN A 36 3.92 25.85 5.30
N PRO A 37 3.00 26.84 5.38
CA PRO A 37 1.97 27.00 4.38
C PRO A 37 2.69 27.13 3.03
N ARG A 38 2.35 26.26 2.09
CA ARG A 38 3.00 26.23 0.78
C ARG A 38 2.79 27.60 0.11
N LEU A 39 3.77 28.49 0.22
CA LEU A 39 3.74 29.82 -0.41
C LEU A 39 3.78 29.71 -1.94
N ARG A 40 4.16 28.54 -2.46
CA ARG A 40 4.15 28.27 -3.90
C ARG A 40 2.77 27.77 -4.30
N PRO A 41 2.14 28.35 -5.34
CA PRO A 41 0.93 27.78 -5.91
C PRO A 41 1.21 26.33 -6.29
N LEU A 42 0.26 25.44 -5.97
CA LEU A 42 0.35 24.05 -6.37
C LEU A 42 0.51 23.99 -7.90
N PRO A 43 1.40 23.14 -8.43
CA PRO A 43 1.57 23.04 -9.88
C PRO A 43 0.24 22.68 -10.54
N ASN A 44 -0.02 23.29 -11.69
CA ASN A 44 -1.20 22.98 -12.49
C ASN A 44 -1.21 21.49 -12.81
N GLU A 45 -2.36 20.86 -12.60
CA GLU A 45 -2.47 19.46 -12.95
C GLU A 45 -2.58 19.29 -14.47
N ILE A 46 -1.82 18.38 -15.05
CA ILE A 46 -1.90 18.04 -16.47
C ILE A 46 -2.99 16.98 -16.67
N PHE A 47 -3.99 17.27 -17.50
CA PHE A 47 -5.06 16.35 -17.85
C PHE A 47 -4.90 15.81 -19.26
N ASP A 48 -4.67 14.50 -19.38
CA ASP A 48 -4.67 13.80 -20.67
C ASP A 48 -6.12 13.59 -21.14
N GLN A 49 -6.57 14.43 -22.08
CA GLN A 49 -7.94 14.42 -22.58
C GLN A 49 -8.26 13.13 -23.35
N ARG A 50 -7.29 12.57 -24.08
CA ARG A 50 -7.44 11.34 -24.87
C ARG A 50 -7.62 10.13 -23.98
N ARG A 51 -6.88 10.09 -22.87
CA ARG A 51 -7.09 9.10 -21.82
C ARG A 51 -8.43 9.29 -21.12
N GLY A 52 -8.81 10.53 -20.82
CA GLY A 52 -10.09 10.86 -20.18
C GLY A 52 -11.30 10.39 -20.99
N ILE A 53 -11.32 10.64 -22.30
CA ILE A 53 -12.42 10.19 -23.16
C ILE A 53 -12.45 8.66 -23.32
N ALA A 54 -11.28 8.01 -23.36
CA ALA A 54 -11.20 6.55 -23.39
C ALA A 54 -11.72 5.93 -22.08
N GLU A 55 -11.43 6.54 -20.94
CA GLU A 55 -11.97 6.14 -19.63
C GLU A 55 -13.49 6.30 -19.56
N TYR A 56 -14.01 7.43 -20.05
CA TYR A 56 -15.45 7.67 -20.17
C TYR A 56 -16.14 6.59 -21.03
N GLU A 57 -15.62 6.32 -22.22
CA GLU A 57 -16.16 5.29 -23.12
C GLU A 57 -16.07 3.88 -22.53
N TRP A 58 -14.94 3.55 -21.91
CA TRP A 58 -14.71 2.27 -21.27
C TRP A 58 -15.78 1.98 -20.21
N HIS A 59 -16.00 2.90 -19.27
CA HIS A 59 -16.95 2.66 -18.18
C HIS A 59 -18.41 2.62 -18.68
N ILE A 60 -18.76 3.43 -19.67
CA ILE A 60 -20.13 3.45 -20.22
C ILE A 60 -20.44 2.19 -21.02
N ALA A 61 -19.45 1.61 -21.70
CA ALA A 61 -19.63 0.39 -22.50
C ALA A 61 -19.91 -0.87 -21.67
N HIS A 62 -19.64 -0.86 -20.36
CA HIS A 62 -19.87 -2.03 -19.50
C HIS A 62 -21.30 -2.08 -18.95
N ASN A 63 -21.97 -3.22 -19.12
CA ASN A 63 -23.28 -3.51 -18.53
C ASN A 63 -23.29 -4.92 -17.89
N PRO A 64 -23.46 -5.07 -16.56
CA PRO A 64 -23.61 -4.00 -15.57
C PRO A 64 -22.32 -3.19 -15.39
N ARG A 65 -22.48 -1.90 -15.07
CA ARG A 65 -21.33 -1.04 -14.74
C ARG A 65 -20.68 -1.54 -13.46
N LYS A 66 -19.38 -1.79 -13.53
CA LYS A 66 -18.57 -2.17 -12.35
C LYS A 66 -18.11 -0.96 -11.54
N ARG A 67 -17.88 0.16 -12.22
CA ARG A 67 -17.39 1.41 -11.63
C ARG A 67 -18.04 2.61 -12.29
N ALA A 68 -18.22 3.63 -11.47
CA ALA A 68 -18.57 4.97 -11.91
C ALA A 68 -17.40 5.64 -12.64
N VAL A 69 -17.71 6.50 -13.60
CA VAL A 69 -16.72 7.40 -14.20
C VAL A 69 -16.21 8.34 -13.11
N PRO A 70 -14.89 8.61 -13.02
CA PRO A 70 -14.39 9.59 -12.05
C PRO A 70 -14.98 10.98 -12.33
N GLY A 71 -15.52 11.64 -11.29
CA GLY A 71 -16.13 12.96 -11.42
C GLY A 71 -15.18 14.02 -11.99
N LYS A 72 -13.89 13.90 -11.67
CA LYS A 72 -12.80 14.68 -12.25
C LYS A 72 -12.70 14.55 -13.77
N THR A 73 -12.80 13.32 -14.28
CA THR A 73 -12.76 13.05 -15.72
C THR A 73 -13.98 13.65 -16.40
N LEU A 74 -15.18 13.47 -15.83
CA LEU A 74 -16.42 14.08 -16.34
C LEU A 74 -16.35 15.61 -16.39
N ARG A 75 -15.97 16.25 -15.28
CA ARG A 75 -15.88 17.71 -15.18
C ARG A 75 -14.94 18.28 -16.23
N ARG A 76 -13.77 17.68 -16.41
CA ARG A 76 -12.79 18.16 -17.41
C ARG A 76 -13.23 17.93 -18.85
N LEU A 77 -13.87 16.79 -19.14
CA LEU A 77 -14.42 16.56 -20.48
C LEU A 77 -15.56 17.54 -20.81
N LEU A 78 -16.37 17.93 -19.82
CA LEU A 78 -17.38 18.99 -19.97
C LEU A 78 -16.75 20.37 -20.18
N ASP A 79 -15.74 20.74 -19.39
CA ASP A 79 -15.02 22.01 -19.52
C ASP A 79 -14.36 22.15 -20.91
N LEU A 80 -13.84 21.04 -21.45
CA LEU A 80 -13.27 20.96 -22.80
C LEU A 80 -14.32 20.86 -23.91
N LYS A 81 -15.60 20.66 -23.57
CA LYS A 81 -16.69 20.38 -24.51
C LYS A 81 -16.47 19.11 -25.35
N TRP A 82 -15.69 18.15 -24.84
CA TRP A 82 -15.48 16.84 -25.48
C TRP A 82 -16.67 15.89 -25.29
N ILE A 83 -17.47 16.15 -24.26
CA ILE A 83 -18.80 15.56 -24.07
C ILE A 83 -19.79 16.70 -23.83
N THR A 84 -21.04 16.53 -24.27
CA THR A 84 -22.09 17.52 -24.00
C THR A 84 -22.88 17.16 -22.74
N PRO A 85 -23.53 18.14 -22.08
CA PRO A 85 -24.44 17.84 -20.98
C PRO A 85 -25.58 16.90 -21.40
N GLU A 86 -26.07 16.99 -22.64
CA GLU A 86 -27.10 16.08 -23.14
C GLU A 86 -26.57 14.65 -23.30
N GLU A 87 -25.36 14.48 -23.86
CA GLU A 87 -24.70 13.17 -23.96
C GLU A 87 -24.50 12.56 -22.57
N MET A 88 -24.02 13.34 -21.61
CA MET A 88 -23.85 12.91 -20.23
C MET A 88 -25.19 12.46 -19.62
N ASN A 89 -26.25 13.26 -19.78
CA ASN A 89 -27.58 12.93 -19.27
C ASN A 89 -28.18 11.67 -19.90
N ALA A 90 -27.92 11.43 -21.19
CA ALA A 90 -28.43 10.26 -21.90
C ALA A 90 -27.66 8.97 -21.55
N ARG A 91 -26.34 9.07 -21.31
CA ARG A 91 -25.46 7.89 -21.16
C ARG A 91 -25.06 7.61 -19.72
N CYS A 92 -24.99 8.58 -18.83
CA CYS A 92 -24.46 8.38 -17.48
C CYS A 92 -25.51 7.77 -16.53
N ALA A 93 -25.04 6.98 -15.56
CA ALA A 93 -25.87 6.36 -14.52
C ALA A 93 -25.93 7.28 -13.29
N PRO A 94 -26.90 7.12 -12.36
CA PRO A 94 -27.03 7.97 -11.18
C PRO A 94 -25.74 8.12 -10.35
N HIS A 95 -24.93 7.06 -10.24
CA HIS A 95 -23.67 7.10 -9.50
C HIS A 95 -22.56 7.94 -10.18
N ASP A 96 -22.62 8.11 -11.51
CA ASP A 96 -21.69 8.99 -12.23
C ASP A 96 -21.95 10.46 -11.87
N PHE A 97 -23.23 10.84 -11.73
CA PHE A 97 -23.62 12.18 -11.28
C PHE A 97 -23.24 12.42 -9.82
N ALA A 98 -23.38 11.42 -8.96
CA ALA A 98 -22.94 11.53 -7.56
C ALA A 98 -21.42 11.79 -7.47
N ASN A 99 -20.62 11.08 -8.27
CA ASN A 99 -19.18 11.31 -8.37
C ASN A 99 -18.83 12.71 -8.90
N LEU A 100 -19.57 13.21 -9.90
CA LEU A 100 -19.38 14.56 -10.43
C LEU A 100 -19.71 15.61 -9.36
N GLN A 101 -20.83 15.48 -8.67
CA GLN A 101 -21.22 16.37 -7.58
C GLN A 101 -20.21 16.35 -6.44
N GLU A 102 -19.71 15.17 -6.06
CA GLU A 102 -18.66 15.04 -5.05
C GLU A 102 -17.39 15.78 -5.47
N HIS A 103 -16.98 15.65 -6.73
CA HIS A 103 -15.83 16.39 -7.26
C HIS A 103 -16.06 17.91 -7.23
N ASP A 104 -17.22 18.38 -7.67
CA ASP A 104 -17.55 19.81 -7.73
C ASP A 104 -17.71 20.46 -6.35
N SER A 105 -18.02 19.67 -5.32
CA SER A 105 -18.05 20.13 -3.92
C SER A 105 -16.68 20.49 -3.35
N ARG A 106 -15.59 20.02 -4.00
CA ARG A 106 -14.22 20.23 -3.54
C ARG A 106 -13.64 21.53 -4.12
N PRO A 107 -12.66 22.16 -3.46
CA PRO A 107 -11.92 23.28 -4.03
C PRO A 107 -11.32 22.90 -5.39
N HIS A 108 -11.59 23.71 -6.42
CA HIS A 108 -11.14 23.42 -7.78
C HIS A 108 -9.62 23.65 -7.88
N HIS A 109 -8.88 22.57 -8.16
CA HIS A 109 -7.45 22.66 -8.41
C HIS A 109 -7.20 23.09 -9.87
N PRO A 110 -6.35 24.09 -10.13
CA PRO A 110 -6.06 24.53 -11.49
C PRO A 110 -5.47 23.37 -12.30
N TRP A 111 -5.95 23.23 -13.53
CA TRP A 111 -5.51 22.18 -14.43
C TRP A 111 -5.32 22.73 -15.84
N VAL A 112 -4.51 22.04 -16.62
CA VAL A 112 -4.24 22.35 -18.03
C VAL A 112 -4.38 21.08 -18.87
N PRO A 113 -4.90 21.19 -20.10
CA PRO A 113 -4.92 20.07 -21.02
C PRO A 113 -3.49 19.62 -21.37
N ALA A 114 -3.27 18.31 -21.53
CA ALA A 114 -2.00 17.76 -21.98
C ALA A 114 -1.71 18.11 -23.44
N TYR A 115 -2.76 18.23 -24.26
CA TYR A 115 -2.67 18.59 -25.68
C TYR A 115 -3.39 19.91 -25.95
N ALA A 116 -2.81 20.77 -26.78
CA ALA A 116 -3.42 22.05 -27.14
C ALA A 116 -4.69 21.91 -28.01
N ASP A 117 -4.89 20.75 -28.63
CA ASP A 117 -6.08 20.47 -29.43
C ASP A 117 -7.30 20.27 -28.52
N VAL A 118 -8.22 21.23 -28.59
CA VAL A 118 -9.49 21.21 -27.85
C VAL A 118 -10.64 20.72 -28.74
N THR A 119 -10.38 20.36 -30.00
CA THR A 119 -11.42 19.88 -30.90
C THR A 119 -12.01 18.58 -30.37
N PRO A 120 -13.33 18.49 -30.16
CA PRO A 120 -13.96 17.26 -29.70
C PRO A 120 -13.68 16.12 -30.69
N PRO A 121 -13.19 14.95 -30.23
CA PRO A 121 -12.92 13.83 -31.11
C PRO A 121 -14.22 13.28 -31.71
N ASP A 122 -14.19 12.96 -33.00
CA ASP A 122 -15.29 12.26 -33.65
C ASP A 122 -15.41 10.81 -33.13
N ALA A 123 -16.45 10.09 -33.55
CA ALA A 123 -16.69 8.72 -33.12
C ALA A 123 -15.53 7.77 -33.45
N CYS A 124 -14.86 7.98 -34.60
CA CYS A 124 -13.73 7.16 -35.02
C CYS A 124 -12.51 7.38 -34.12
N ALA A 125 -12.18 8.64 -33.83
CA ALA A 125 -11.11 9.02 -32.92
C ALA A 125 -11.37 8.53 -31.49
N ARG A 126 -12.62 8.62 -31.01
CA ARG A 126 -13.02 8.04 -29.70
C ARG A 126 -12.77 6.54 -29.65
N ALA A 127 -13.16 5.80 -30.69
CA ALA A 127 -12.92 4.36 -30.78
C ALA A 127 -11.42 4.03 -30.80
N LEU A 128 -10.62 4.82 -31.53
CA LEU A 128 -9.16 4.66 -31.55
C LEU A 128 -8.53 4.91 -30.18
N HIS A 129 -8.92 5.99 -29.49
CA HIS A 129 -8.45 6.29 -28.14
C HIS A 129 -8.83 5.18 -27.16
N LEU A 130 -10.07 4.67 -27.23
CA LEU A 130 -10.50 3.53 -26.44
C LEU A 130 -9.62 2.31 -26.69
N ALA A 131 -9.35 1.95 -27.94
CA ALA A 131 -8.50 0.80 -28.30
C ALA A 131 -7.08 0.93 -27.73
N ILE A 132 -6.48 2.12 -27.82
CA ILE A 132 -5.13 2.40 -27.32
C ILE A 132 -5.06 2.28 -25.79
N TRP A 133 -6.03 2.86 -25.08
CA TRP A 133 -5.96 2.99 -23.61
C TRP A 133 -6.63 1.84 -22.85
N THR A 134 -7.44 1.02 -23.51
CA THR A 134 -8.15 -0.13 -22.90
C THR A 134 -7.24 -1.01 -22.05
N PRO A 135 -6.04 -1.46 -22.51
CA PRO A 135 -5.19 -2.32 -21.69
C PRO A 135 -4.80 -1.69 -20.36
N LEU A 136 -4.51 -0.38 -20.35
CA LEU A 136 -4.13 0.35 -19.15
C LEU A 136 -5.32 0.54 -18.22
N ILE A 137 -6.48 0.96 -18.75
CA ILE A 137 -7.70 1.17 -17.97
C ILE A 137 -8.15 -0.16 -17.34
N ALA A 138 -8.20 -1.24 -18.12
CA ALA A 138 -8.55 -2.57 -17.65
C ALA A 138 -7.57 -3.08 -16.59
N SER A 139 -6.27 -2.84 -16.75
CA SER A 139 -5.28 -3.23 -15.73
C SER A 139 -5.47 -2.46 -14.44
N ARG A 140 -5.69 -1.14 -14.51
CA ARG A 140 -5.99 -0.32 -13.34
C ARG A 140 -7.25 -0.82 -12.64
N ASP A 141 -8.27 -1.15 -13.41
CA ASP A 141 -9.54 -1.60 -12.86
C ASP A 141 -9.39 -2.93 -12.11
N ARG A 142 -8.60 -3.87 -12.66
CA ARG A 142 -8.24 -5.12 -11.98
C ARG A 142 -7.52 -4.85 -10.67
N PHE A 143 -6.47 -4.03 -10.66
CA PHE A 143 -5.72 -3.73 -9.44
C PHE A 143 -6.58 -3.11 -8.34
N GLN A 144 -7.46 -2.17 -8.69
CA GLN A 144 -8.38 -1.59 -7.71
C GLN A 144 -9.36 -2.64 -7.17
N THR A 145 -9.85 -3.55 -8.03
CA THR A 145 -10.76 -4.63 -7.61
C THR A 145 -10.06 -5.60 -6.67
N ASP A 146 -8.81 -5.95 -6.99
CA ASP A 146 -7.98 -6.81 -6.15
C ASP A 146 -7.68 -6.14 -4.80
N ALA A 147 -7.43 -4.83 -4.79
CA ALA A 147 -7.21 -4.06 -3.56
C ALA A 147 -8.48 -3.97 -2.68
N GLU A 148 -9.64 -3.69 -3.27
CA GLU A 148 -10.93 -3.69 -2.57
C GLU A 148 -11.23 -5.08 -1.97
N ASN A 149 -10.98 -6.15 -2.73
CA ASN A 149 -11.16 -7.52 -2.26
C ASN A 149 -10.18 -7.86 -1.13
N ALA A 150 -8.92 -7.44 -1.24
CA ALA A 150 -7.93 -7.64 -0.18
C ALA A 150 -8.33 -6.93 1.13
N LEU A 151 -8.84 -5.70 1.03
CA LEU A 151 -9.37 -4.96 2.19
C LEU A 151 -10.56 -5.69 2.82
N ARG A 152 -11.51 -6.20 2.03
CA ARG A 152 -12.65 -6.97 2.54
C ARG A 152 -12.22 -8.26 3.25
N VAL A 153 -11.21 -8.95 2.74
CA VAL A 153 -10.65 -10.15 3.39
C VAL A 153 -10.00 -9.77 4.71
N PHE A 154 -9.23 -8.69 4.73
CA PHE A 154 -8.59 -8.19 5.94
C PHE A 154 -9.61 -7.77 7.01
N GLU A 155 -10.66 -7.05 6.63
CA GLU A 155 -11.75 -6.67 7.53
C GLU A 155 -12.49 -7.88 8.10
N ARG A 156 -12.71 -8.91 7.28
CA ARG A 156 -13.31 -10.17 7.74
C ARG A 156 -12.43 -10.88 8.76
N GLN A 157 -11.13 -10.99 8.47
CA GLN A 157 -10.17 -11.59 9.41
C GLN A 157 -10.13 -10.83 10.73
N ARG A 158 -10.11 -9.49 10.68
CA ARG A 158 -10.16 -8.65 11.88
C ARG A 158 -11.44 -8.87 12.69
N ALA A 159 -12.58 -9.02 12.01
CA ALA A 159 -13.85 -9.31 12.67
C ALA A 159 -13.86 -10.70 13.34
N GLU A 160 -13.34 -11.72 12.65
CA GLU A 160 -13.19 -13.08 13.16
C GLU A 160 -12.24 -13.12 14.38
N GLU A 161 -11.12 -12.40 14.34
CA GLU A 161 -10.19 -12.26 15.47
C GLU A 161 -10.85 -11.58 16.68
N GLN A 162 -11.62 -10.51 16.44
CA GLN A 162 -12.38 -9.83 17.51
C GLN A 162 -13.42 -10.77 18.14
N GLU A 163 -14.10 -11.57 17.33
CA GLU A 163 -15.06 -12.56 17.82
C GLU A 163 -14.37 -13.64 18.67
N ILE A 164 -13.21 -14.15 18.23
CA ILE A 164 -12.41 -15.13 18.99
C ILE A 164 -11.97 -14.54 20.33
N ILE A 165 -11.50 -13.29 20.35
CA ILE A 165 -11.10 -12.60 21.60
C ILE A 165 -12.29 -12.46 22.55
N LEU A 166 -13.45 -12.01 22.06
CA LEU A 166 -14.67 -11.90 22.86
C LEU A 166 -15.12 -13.26 23.41
N ARG A 167 -15.03 -14.32 22.60
CA ARG A 167 -15.35 -15.69 23.02
C ARG A 167 -14.41 -16.18 24.12
N MET A 168 -13.10 -15.93 23.99
CA MET A 168 -12.12 -16.30 25.03
C MET A 168 -12.34 -15.52 26.33
N LEU A 169 -12.69 -14.24 26.26
CA LEU A 169 -13.02 -13.43 27.45
C LEU A 169 -14.30 -13.94 28.13
N GLY A 170 -15.33 -14.30 27.35
CA GLY A 170 -16.56 -14.90 27.88
C GLY A 170 -16.32 -16.24 28.57
N GLN A 171 -15.46 -17.09 28.00
CA GLN A 171 -15.06 -18.36 28.63
C GLN A 171 -14.33 -18.13 29.95
N ARG A 172 -13.38 -17.19 30.00
CA ARG A 172 -12.66 -16.85 31.24
C ARG A 172 -13.59 -16.34 32.33
N ALA A 173 -14.57 -15.50 32.00
CA ALA A 173 -15.55 -15.00 32.96
C ALA A 173 -16.40 -16.16 33.53
N SER A 174 -16.84 -17.09 32.68
CA SER A 174 -17.57 -18.29 33.12
C SER A 174 -16.72 -19.21 34.01
N ASP A 175 -15.44 -19.39 33.67
CA ASP A 175 -14.51 -20.20 34.46
C ASP A 175 -14.24 -19.55 35.83
N GLU A 176 -14.07 -18.23 35.88
CA GLU A 176 -13.91 -17.48 37.13
C GLU A 176 -15.14 -17.59 38.04
N GLU A 177 -16.36 -17.53 37.48
CA GLU A 177 -17.61 -17.71 38.21
C GLU A 177 -17.72 -19.13 38.80
N MET A 178 -17.39 -20.16 38.01
CA MET A 178 -17.36 -21.55 38.48
C MET A 178 -16.34 -21.75 39.61
N VAL A 179 -15.15 -21.15 39.52
CA VAL A 179 -14.13 -21.19 40.58
C VAL A 179 -14.61 -20.47 41.85
N ALA A 180 -15.29 -19.32 41.71
CA ALA A 180 -15.87 -18.59 42.84
C ALA A 180 -16.96 -19.41 43.55
N ALA A 181 -17.85 -20.06 42.79
CA ALA A 181 -18.92 -20.91 43.31
C ALA A 181 -18.36 -22.13 44.08
N LEU A 182 -17.28 -22.76 43.59
CA LEU A 182 -16.62 -23.88 44.27
C LEU A 182 -15.94 -23.45 45.58
N LYS A 183 -15.37 -22.24 45.64
CA LYS A 183 -14.76 -21.70 46.86
C LYS A 183 -15.81 -21.37 47.93
N GLY A 184 -16.97 -20.83 47.56
CA GLY A 184 -18.04 -20.47 48.49
C GLY A 184 -18.62 -21.66 49.28
N LYS A 185 -18.60 -22.87 48.70
CA LYS A 185 -19.14 -24.07 49.38
C LYS A 185 -18.21 -24.66 50.45
N ARG A 186 -16.91 -24.38 50.43
CA ARG A 186 -15.95 -24.96 51.41
C ARG A 186 -15.82 -24.17 52.71
N SER A 187 -16.30 -22.93 52.77
CA SER A 187 -16.18 -22.10 53.99
C SER A 187 -17.32 -22.30 54.99
N HIS A 188 -18.45 -22.91 54.58
CA HIS A 188 -19.60 -23.05 55.48
C HIS A 188 -19.48 -24.27 56.42
N ASP A 189 -18.76 -25.33 56.04
CA ASP A 189 -18.64 -26.56 56.86
C ASP A 189 -17.39 -26.61 57.77
N ARG A 190 -16.56 -25.56 57.80
CA ARG A 190 -15.30 -25.54 58.58
C ARG A 190 -15.30 -24.57 59.76
N VAL A 191 -16.46 -24.22 60.32
CA VAL A 191 -16.56 -23.26 61.43
C VAL A 191 -16.91 -23.90 62.78
N GLU A 192 -17.13 -25.21 62.90
CA GLU A 192 -17.40 -25.82 64.22
C GLU A 192 -16.22 -26.53 64.92
N ALA A 193 -15.00 -26.46 64.40
CA ALA A 193 -13.85 -27.06 65.09
C ALA A 193 -12.61 -26.16 65.08
N GLY A 194 -12.40 -25.42 66.17
CA GLY A 194 -11.06 -24.98 66.54
C GLY A 194 -10.94 -23.51 66.95
N SER A 195 -11.29 -23.25 68.20
CA SER A 195 -10.95 -22.05 68.96
C SER A 195 -9.44 -21.87 69.14
N GLN A 196 -9.07 -20.59 69.29
CA GLN A 196 -7.95 -20.06 70.07
C GLN A 196 -6.50 -20.20 69.55
N GLU A 197 -5.85 -19.02 69.61
CA GLU A 197 -4.44 -18.77 69.92
C GLU A 197 -3.56 -18.15 68.82
N LYS A 198 -2.86 -17.08 69.24
CA LYS A 198 -1.76 -16.32 68.61
C LYS A 198 -2.10 -15.17 67.65
N ALA A 199 -2.54 -14.10 68.32
CA ALA A 199 -1.90 -12.78 68.36
C ALA A 199 -0.54 -12.57 67.63
N GLU A 200 -0.47 -11.39 67.03
CA GLU A 200 0.70 -10.52 66.87
C GLU A 200 1.80 -10.93 65.87
N ARG A 201 1.75 -10.32 64.67
CA ARG A 201 2.87 -9.47 64.22
C ARG A 201 2.43 -8.46 63.16
N SER A 202 2.63 -7.21 63.55
CA SER A 202 2.59 -5.99 62.76
C SER A 202 3.60 -6.02 61.61
N GLY A 203 3.26 -5.37 60.48
CA GLY A 203 4.26 -5.08 59.46
C GLY A 203 3.72 -4.61 58.10
N ALA A 204 3.82 -3.29 57.90
CA ALA A 204 3.95 -2.61 56.60
C ALA A 204 2.74 -2.53 55.66
N LYS A 205 2.08 -1.37 55.76
CA LYS A 205 1.28 -0.72 54.72
C LYS A 205 2.09 -0.64 53.40
N ARG A 206 1.69 -1.38 52.36
CA ARG A 206 2.05 -1.06 50.96
C ARG A 206 0.84 -0.47 50.27
N ALA A 207 1.00 0.78 49.86
CA ALA A 207 0.02 1.55 49.10
C ALA A 207 -0.36 0.80 47.81
N ARG A 208 -1.67 0.64 47.61
CA ARG A 208 -2.26 0.29 46.32
C ARG A 208 -1.96 1.42 45.34
N LEU A 209 -1.08 1.16 44.38
CA LEU A 209 -1.00 1.95 43.16
C LEU A 209 -2.16 1.50 42.27
N SER A 210 -3.03 2.46 41.96
CA SER A 210 -4.14 2.34 41.04
C SER A 210 -3.65 1.92 39.64
N PRO A 211 -4.35 1.02 38.92
CA PRO A 211 -4.07 0.80 37.51
C PRO A 211 -4.54 2.04 36.73
N SER A 212 -3.58 2.83 36.24
CA SER A 212 -3.82 3.91 35.30
C SER A 212 -4.23 3.30 33.96
N SER A 213 -5.54 3.23 33.72
CA SER A 213 -6.15 2.98 32.42
C SER A 213 -5.97 4.20 31.52
N GLN A 214 -4.76 4.38 31.01
CA GLN A 214 -4.52 5.19 29.81
C GLN A 214 -4.71 4.25 28.60
N PRO A 215 -5.55 4.60 27.62
CA PRO A 215 -5.60 3.85 26.38
C PRO A 215 -4.26 4.04 25.67
N GLU A 216 -3.44 3.00 25.64
CA GLU A 216 -2.27 2.93 24.77
C GLU A 216 -2.74 3.19 23.34
N TYR A 217 -2.35 4.36 22.83
CA TYR A 217 -2.48 4.72 21.44
C TYR A 217 -1.61 3.71 20.68
N THR A 218 -2.25 2.68 20.12
CA THR A 218 -1.60 1.67 19.30
C THR A 218 -0.99 2.38 18.10
N GLY A 219 0.31 2.64 18.21
CA GLY A 219 1.13 3.22 17.17
C GLY A 219 0.90 2.45 15.87
N TYR A 220 0.64 3.19 14.81
CA TYR A 220 0.80 2.68 13.45
C TYR A 220 2.12 1.93 13.39
N PRO A 221 2.17 0.68 12.86
CA PRO A 221 3.42 -0.01 12.70
C PRO A 221 4.32 0.91 11.88
N LEU A 222 5.42 1.34 12.48
CA LEU A 222 6.48 2.06 11.81
C LEU A 222 6.99 1.13 10.71
N VAL A 223 6.42 1.28 9.51
CA VAL A 223 6.85 0.51 8.36
C VAL A 223 8.25 1.02 8.06
N HIS A 224 9.26 0.34 8.62
CA HIS A 224 10.64 0.59 8.24
C HIS A 224 10.67 0.58 6.71
N PRO A 225 11.16 1.65 6.06
CA PRO A 225 11.27 1.69 4.62
C PRO A 225 12.01 0.42 4.24
N LYS A 226 11.41 -0.40 3.36
CA LYS A 226 11.99 -1.67 2.91
C LYS A 226 13.45 -1.42 2.55
N GLN A 227 14.33 -1.79 3.47
CA GLN A 227 15.75 -1.68 3.30
C GLN A 227 16.05 -2.82 2.36
N TYR A 228 16.12 -2.50 1.07
CA TYR A 228 16.59 -3.45 0.07
C TYR A 228 17.92 -3.99 0.59
N PRO A 229 18.15 -5.31 0.54
CA PRO A 229 19.41 -5.87 1.01
C PRO A 229 20.54 -5.08 0.36
N ALA A 230 21.47 -4.60 1.20
CA ALA A 230 22.65 -3.88 0.71
C ALA A 230 23.30 -4.71 -0.39
N PRO A 231 23.91 -4.08 -1.41
CA PRO A 231 24.62 -4.82 -2.44
C PRO A 231 25.56 -5.84 -1.80
N ALA A 232 25.61 -7.07 -2.35
CA ALA A 232 26.30 -8.22 -1.74
C ALA A 232 27.79 -7.98 -1.44
N SER A 233 28.38 -6.93 -2.03
CA SER A 233 29.74 -6.45 -1.76
C SER A 233 29.95 -5.86 -0.37
N ASP A 234 28.89 -5.39 0.29
CA ASP A 234 28.98 -4.60 1.51
C ASP A 234 28.85 -5.45 2.79
N TYR A 235 28.66 -6.77 2.65
CA TYR A 235 28.59 -7.69 3.78
C TYR A 235 29.98 -8.18 4.19
N ASP A 236 30.35 -7.96 5.45
CA ASP A 236 31.54 -8.56 6.06
C ASP A 236 31.26 -10.05 6.39
N PRO A 237 31.97 -11.00 5.75
CA PRO A 237 31.75 -12.42 5.95
C PRO A 237 32.09 -12.91 7.36
N VAL A 238 32.87 -12.15 8.14
CA VAL A 238 33.21 -12.50 9.53
C VAL A 238 32.04 -12.25 10.47
N LEU A 239 31.26 -11.20 10.21
CA LEU A 239 30.11 -10.82 11.03
C LEU A 239 28.84 -11.60 10.70
N TYR A 240 28.67 -12.01 9.43
CA TYR A 240 27.45 -12.69 8.95
C TYR A 240 27.78 -13.92 8.09
N PRO A 241 28.33 -14.99 8.68
CA PRO A 241 28.75 -16.18 7.94
C PRO A 241 27.58 -16.90 7.24
N GLU A 242 26.36 -16.83 7.80
CA GLU A 242 25.17 -17.42 7.19
C GLU A 242 24.71 -16.69 5.91
N ALA A 243 24.85 -15.36 5.86
CA ALA A 243 24.54 -14.58 4.68
C ALA A 243 25.57 -14.82 3.56
N ALA A 244 26.85 -14.93 3.92
CA ALA A 244 27.92 -15.27 2.98
C ALA A 244 27.67 -16.64 2.33
N SER A 245 27.27 -17.65 3.10
CA SER A 245 26.95 -18.98 2.59
C SER A 245 25.74 -18.97 1.64
N ALA A 246 24.71 -18.18 1.94
CA ALA A 246 23.53 -18.03 1.08
C ALA A 246 23.86 -17.30 -0.25
N ILE A 247 24.73 -16.29 -0.21
CA ILE A 247 25.18 -15.56 -1.40
C ILE A 247 26.06 -16.47 -2.28
N GLU A 248 26.99 -17.20 -1.66
CA GLU A 248 27.88 -18.13 -2.36
C GLU A 248 27.09 -19.25 -3.04
N SER A 249 26.12 -19.86 -2.35
CA SER A 249 25.25 -20.89 -2.93
C SER A 249 24.36 -20.36 -4.06
N GLN A 250 23.88 -19.11 -4.00
CA GLN A 250 23.15 -18.50 -5.12
C GLN A 250 24.05 -18.22 -6.33
N SER A 251 25.32 -17.88 -6.11
CA SER A 251 26.27 -17.60 -7.19
C SER A 251 26.64 -18.86 -7.99
N GLN A 252 26.58 -20.05 -7.38
CA GLN A 252 26.88 -21.33 -8.04
C GLN A 252 25.72 -21.86 -8.90
N GLY A 253 24.47 -21.41 -8.67
CA GLY A 253 23.29 -21.91 -9.37
C GLY A 253 22.91 -21.17 -10.65
N ARG A 254 23.52 -20.01 -10.94
CA ARG A 254 23.31 -19.30 -12.20
C ARG A 254 24.48 -19.59 -13.13
N PRO A 255 24.26 -20.23 -14.31
CA PRO A 255 25.31 -20.30 -15.31
C PRO A 255 25.74 -18.87 -15.59
N GLN A 256 26.99 -18.55 -15.24
CA GLN A 256 27.64 -17.32 -15.66
C GLN A 256 27.40 -17.21 -17.16
N SER A 257 26.55 -16.28 -17.57
CA SER A 257 26.50 -15.84 -18.95
C SER A 257 27.84 -15.15 -19.18
N GLN A 258 28.85 -15.96 -19.48
CA GLN A 258 30.16 -15.52 -19.92
C GLN A 258 29.94 -14.46 -21.00
N GLY A 259 30.64 -13.35 -20.82
CA GLY A 259 30.77 -12.20 -21.72
C GLY A 259 29.96 -12.27 -23.00
N ARG A 260 28.72 -11.76 -22.97
CA ARG A 260 28.26 -11.01 -24.13
C ARG A 260 28.94 -9.65 -24.04
N SER A 261 30.13 -9.59 -24.65
CA SER A 261 30.66 -8.36 -25.22
C SER A 261 29.48 -7.57 -25.80
N SER A 262 29.24 -6.37 -25.27
CA SER A 262 28.32 -5.43 -25.91
C SER A 262 28.68 -5.39 -27.39
N PRO A 263 27.74 -5.67 -28.31
CA PRO A 263 28.05 -5.61 -29.72
C PRO A 263 28.57 -4.21 -30.02
N HIS A 264 29.80 -4.15 -30.52
CA HIS A 264 30.41 -2.95 -31.05
C HIS A 264 29.42 -2.40 -32.08
N ARG A 265 28.78 -1.27 -31.78
CA ARG A 265 27.95 -0.54 -32.74
C ARG A 265 28.89 0.08 -33.78
N SER A 266 29.30 -0.70 -34.76
CA SER A 266 30.02 -0.24 -35.95
C SER A 266 29.10 0.22 -37.08
N ASP A 267 27.78 0.08 -36.94
CA ASP A 267 26.82 0.48 -37.97
C ASP A 267 26.12 1.80 -37.63
N THR A 268 26.91 2.88 -37.58
CA THR A 268 26.35 4.21 -37.88
C THR A 268 26.75 4.50 -39.33
N PRO A 269 25.86 4.30 -40.32
CA PRO A 269 26.18 4.62 -41.70
C PRO A 269 26.42 6.14 -41.82
N PRO A 270 27.40 6.58 -42.63
CA PRO A 270 27.59 7.99 -42.90
C PRO A 270 26.33 8.55 -43.56
N LEU A 271 25.85 9.69 -43.08
CA LEU A 271 24.81 10.48 -43.72
C LEU A 271 25.36 11.02 -45.04
N GLY A 272 25.15 10.29 -46.11
CA GLY A 272 25.49 10.70 -47.47
C GLY A 272 24.41 10.25 -48.44
N GLY A 273 23.86 11.21 -49.18
CA GLY A 273 23.19 10.96 -50.45
C GLY A 273 21.67 10.88 -50.36
N THR A 274 21.05 11.98 -50.76
CA THR A 274 19.80 11.99 -51.52
C THR A 274 19.71 10.80 -52.47
N ASP A 275 18.65 9.99 -52.35
CA ASP A 275 17.85 9.54 -53.49
C ASP A 275 16.59 8.82 -53.02
N THR A 276 15.47 9.26 -53.58
CA THR A 276 14.11 8.80 -53.33
C THR A 276 13.84 7.47 -54.04
N PRO A 277 13.31 6.42 -53.38
CA PRO A 277 12.68 5.32 -54.08
C PRO A 277 11.15 5.29 -53.86
N PRO A 278 10.38 4.73 -54.82
CA PRO A 278 8.94 4.88 -54.87
C PRO A 278 8.19 3.85 -54.00
N LEU A 279 7.01 4.30 -53.58
CA LEU A 279 5.79 3.59 -53.18
C LEU A 279 5.79 2.07 -53.45
N ARG A 280 5.70 1.27 -52.37
CA ARG A 280 5.16 -0.09 -52.43
C ARG A 280 4.18 -0.34 -51.27
N ASP A 281 2.94 -0.57 -51.66
CA ASP A 281 1.85 -1.08 -50.84
C ASP A 281 2.10 -2.55 -50.43
N SER A 282 2.12 -2.83 -49.13
CA SER A 282 1.42 -3.96 -48.47
C SER A 282 2.00 -4.24 -47.07
N PRO A 283 1.15 -4.38 -46.03
CA PRO A 283 1.59 -4.82 -44.71
C PRO A 283 1.60 -6.36 -44.56
N PRO A 284 2.64 -6.96 -43.95
CA PRO A 284 2.60 -8.36 -43.52
C PRO A 284 1.84 -8.53 -42.18
N PRO A 285 1.19 -9.68 -41.94
CA PRO A 285 0.43 -9.94 -40.71
C PRO A 285 1.34 -10.24 -39.50
N PRO A 286 0.93 -9.91 -38.26
CA PRO A 286 1.71 -10.22 -37.07
C PRO A 286 1.55 -11.70 -36.64
N GLU A 287 2.65 -12.45 -36.67
CA GLU A 287 2.76 -13.77 -36.03
C GLU A 287 2.70 -13.64 -34.50
N LEU A 288 1.58 -14.08 -33.91
CA LEU A 288 1.44 -14.25 -32.47
C LEU A 288 2.20 -15.49 -32.01
N ARG A 289 3.46 -15.31 -31.56
CA ARG A 289 4.19 -16.36 -30.86
C ARG A 289 3.60 -16.61 -29.47
N ARG A 290 2.89 -17.73 -29.37
CA ARG A 290 2.55 -18.45 -28.14
C ARG A 290 3.79 -18.75 -27.30
N GLY A 291 3.62 -18.67 -25.98
CA GLY A 291 4.29 -19.59 -25.05
C GLY A 291 5.04 -18.93 -23.89
N LEU A 292 4.32 -18.59 -22.82
CA LEU A 292 4.93 -18.49 -21.48
C LEU A 292 4.18 -19.44 -20.54
N LYS A 293 4.60 -20.71 -20.55
CA LYS A 293 4.21 -21.70 -19.54
C LYS A 293 4.85 -21.27 -18.21
N ARG A 294 4.06 -20.67 -17.32
CA ARG A 294 4.44 -20.50 -15.91
C ARG A 294 4.21 -21.84 -15.20
N THR A 295 5.29 -22.60 -15.01
CA THR A 295 5.30 -23.74 -14.07
C THR A 295 5.33 -23.18 -12.66
N LEU A 296 4.17 -23.20 -11.99
CA LEU A 296 4.05 -22.92 -10.56
C LEU A 296 4.81 -24.02 -9.79
N SER A 297 5.90 -23.60 -9.15
CA SER A 297 6.69 -24.42 -8.25
C SER A 297 5.85 -24.77 -7.02
N ARG A 298 5.67 -26.06 -6.81
CA ARG A 298 4.92 -26.69 -5.72
C ARG A 298 5.67 -26.48 -4.40
N THR A 299 5.15 -25.64 -3.52
CA THR A 299 5.60 -25.55 -2.12
C THR A 299 5.20 -26.84 -1.39
N GLN A 300 6.20 -27.63 -1.01
CA GLN A 300 6.03 -28.86 -0.23
C GLN A 300 6.30 -28.51 1.24
N THR A 301 5.26 -28.48 2.06
CA THR A 301 5.36 -28.35 3.52
C THR A 301 5.77 -29.68 4.13
N PHE A 302 6.97 -29.73 4.70
CA PHE A 302 7.40 -30.83 5.58
C PHE A 302 6.92 -30.53 7.01
N THR A 303 5.99 -31.33 7.51
CA THR A 303 5.71 -31.48 8.94
C THR A 303 6.59 -32.61 9.47
N GLN A 304 7.47 -32.31 10.43
CA GLN A 304 8.15 -33.31 11.25
C GLN A 304 7.42 -33.47 12.59
N LEU A 305 7.41 -34.72 13.06
CA LEU A 305 6.76 -35.27 14.26
C LEU A 305 7.27 -34.67 15.57
#